data_AF-A0A6F9ZKA4-F1
#
_entry.id   AF-A0A6F9ZKA4-F1
#
_cell.length_a   1.000
_cell.length_b   1.000
_cell.length_c   1.000
_cell.angle_alpha   90.00
_cell.angle_beta   90.00
_cell.angle_gamma   90.00
#
_symmetry.space_group_name_H-M   'P 1'
#
loop_
_entity.id
_entity.type
_entity.pdbx_description
1 polymer ?
#
loop_
_entity_poly.entity_id
_entity_poly.type
_entity_poly.pdbx_seq_one_letter_code
_entity_poly.pdbx_strand_id
1 'polypeptide(L)'
;MAAGNAIERSHKNISEIANSMLGESHFPYVLFLEGSNFLTETISIVRPDGRVVVLEYNSGTLNRLDRLTATNYGLPINTNLCKNRFIHHKDKTIMLQAASIYTQGNGERWSPVQMFNIMLEIARTPMQMMYSDLFYQLQKQ
;
A
#
# COMPACT_ATOMS: atom_id res chain seq x y z
N MET A 1 7.10 17.41 16.39
CA MET A 1 6.44 16.42 17.27
C MET A 1 7.07 15.08 16.99
N ALA A 2 7.42 14.29 18.02
CA ALA A 2 7.86 12.92 17.79
C ALA A 2 6.68 12.11 17.23
N ALA A 3 6.89 11.40 16.12
CA ALA A 3 5.81 10.66 15.48
C ALA A 3 5.35 9.48 16.35
N GLY A 4 4.03 9.32 16.51
CA GLY A 4 3.43 8.21 17.25
C GLY A 4 3.47 6.88 16.48
N ASN A 5 2.74 5.88 16.97
CA ASN A 5 2.67 4.53 16.38
C ASN A 5 1.25 4.05 16.03
N ALA A 6 0.25 4.93 16.10
CA ALA A 6 -1.15 4.56 15.86
C ALA A 6 -1.43 3.96 14.47
N ILE A 7 -0.53 4.16 13.51
CA ILE A 7 -0.57 3.59 12.16
C ILE A 7 -0.43 2.06 12.15
N GLU A 8 0.14 1.46 13.20
CA GLU A 8 0.28 0.00 13.34
C GLU A 8 -1.07 -0.72 13.38
N ARG A 9 -2.16 -0.01 13.73
CA ARG A 9 -3.52 -0.58 13.69
C ARG A 9 -3.95 -1.02 12.30
N SER A 10 -3.33 -0.50 11.23
CA SER A 10 -3.62 -0.88 9.85
C SER A 10 -3.37 -2.36 9.58
N HIS A 11 -2.42 -2.98 10.29
CA HIS A 11 -2.12 -4.42 10.17
C HIS A 11 -3.33 -5.30 10.46
N LYS A 12 -4.17 -4.91 11.41
CA LYS A 12 -5.33 -5.72 11.81
C LYS A 12 -6.27 -5.95 10.63
N ASN A 13 -6.74 -4.89 9.97
CA ASN A 13 -7.68 -5.03 8.84
C ASN A 13 -7.05 -5.74 7.65
N ILE A 14 -5.74 -5.57 7.43
CA ILE A 14 -5.01 -6.29 6.37
C ILE A 14 -5.05 -7.79 6.64
N SER A 15 -4.78 -8.22 7.88
CA SER A 15 -4.84 -9.64 8.27
C SER A 15 -6.25 -10.21 8.18
N GLU A 16 -7.28 -9.45 8.56
CA GLU A 16 -8.69 -9.90 8.47
C GLU A 16 -9.07 -10.20 7.02
N ILE A 17 -8.76 -9.29 6.08
CA ILE A 17 -9.06 -9.48 4.66
C ILE A 17 -8.17 -10.57 4.06
N ALA A 18 -6.91 -10.68 4.48
CA ALA A 18 -6.00 -11.75 4.04
C ALA A 18 -6.57 -13.13 4.37
N ASN A 19 -7.08 -13.30 5.60
CA ASN A 19 -7.77 -14.52 6.04
C ASN A 19 -9.05 -14.77 5.23
N SER A 20 -9.85 -13.72 5.01
CA SER A 20 -11.08 -13.81 4.21
C SER A 20 -10.82 -14.25 2.76
N MET A 21 -9.68 -13.85 2.18
CA MET A 21 -9.29 -14.13 0.80
C MET A 21 -8.19 -15.20 0.70
N LEU A 22 -8.05 -16.07 1.69
CA LEU A 22 -6.96 -17.05 1.73
C LEU A 22 -7.03 -18.08 0.59
N GLY A 23 -8.24 -18.35 0.07
CA GLY A 23 -8.44 -19.19 -1.11
C GLY A 23 -8.16 -18.51 -2.45
N GLU A 24 -7.96 -17.18 -2.44
CA GLU A 24 -7.78 -16.38 -3.64
C GLU A 24 -6.31 -16.29 -4.06
N SER A 25 -6.07 -16.27 -5.38
CA SER A 25 -4.72 -16.02 -5.92
C SER A 25 -4.38 -14.53 -6.07
N HIS A 26 -5.26 -13.65 -5.58
CA HIS A 26 -5.11 -12.20 -5.62
C HIS A 26 -5.43 -11.58 -4.26
N PHE A 27 -4.82 -10.42 -3.96
CA PHE A 27 -5.02 -9.67 -2.74
C PHE A 27 -5.12 -8.16 -3.04
N PRO A 28 -6.31 -7.66 -3.41
CA PRO A 28 -6.53 -6.29 -3.88
C PRO A 28 -6.67 -5.29 -2.70
N TYR A 29 -5.80 -5.39 -1.69
CA TYR A 29 -5.82 -4.48 -0.55
C TYR A 29 -4.94 -3.26 -0.85
N VAL A 30 -5.51 -2.06 -0.77
CA VAL A 30 -4.83 -0.78 -1.02
C VAL A 30 -4.78 0.05 0.25
N LEU A 31 -3.61 0.57 0.59
CA LEU A 31 -3.43 1.48 1.72
C LEU A 31 -2.82 2.80 1.23
N PHE A 32 -3.60 3.89 1.32
CA PHE A 32 -3.13 5.25 1.01
C PHE A 32 -2.62 5.93 2.29
N LEU A 33 -1.41 6.48 2.22
CA LEU A 33 -0.75 7.20 3.30
C LEU A 33 -0.50 8.65 2.89
N GLU A 34 -0.76 9.59 3.81
CA GLU A 34 -0.46 11.01 3.63
C GLU A 34 0.03 11.64 4.93
N GLY A 35 0.74 12.78 4.80
CA GLY A 35 1.26 13.56 5.91
C GLY A 35 2.75 13.34 6.19
N SER A 36 3.28 14.15 7.12
CA SER A 36 4.72 14.30 7.36
C SER A 36 5.43 13.06 7.96
N ASN A 37 4.69 12.03 8.36
CA ASN A 37 5.27 10.78 8.87
C ASN A 37 5.51 9.75 7.75
N PHE A 38 5.12 10.03 6.51
CA PHE A 38 5.23 9.10 5.38
C PHE A 38 5.97 9.71 4.18
N LEU A 39 6.87 10.66 4.46
CA LEU A 39 7.68 11.32 3.44
C LEU A 39 8.60 10.30 2.73
N THR A 40 8.78 10.48 1.43
CA THR A 40 9.77 9.75 0.63
C THR A 40 10.79 10.68 -0.03
N GLU A 41 10.63 11.98 0.16
CA GLU A 41 11.56 13.01 -0.29
C GLU A 41 11.72 14.09 0.80
N THR A 42 12.89 14.72 0.83
CA THR A 42 13.16 15.82 1.77
C THR A 42 12.44 17.07 1.31
N ILE A 43 11.62 17.65 2.17
CA ILE A 43 10.82 18.85 1.87
C ILE A 43 11.26 20.04 2.73
N SER A 44 10.97 21.25 2.25
CA SER A 44 11.21 22.50 2.98
C SER A 44 9.90 23.25 3.21
N ILE A 45 9.64 23.62 4.46
CA ILE A 45 8.41 24.33 4.86
C ILE A 45 8.79 25.71 5.40
N VAL A 46 8.16 26.76 4.85
CA VAL A 46 8.34 28.14 5.31
C VAL A 46 7.32 28.43 6.42
N ARG A 47 7.82 28.82 7.59
CA ARG A 47 6.99 29.24 8.72
C ARG A 47 6.46 30.67 8.50
N PRO A 48 5.40 31.09 9.22
CA PRO A 48 4.88 32.46 9.12
C PRO A 48 5.89 33.57 9.44
N ASP A 49 6.96 33.26 10.18
CA ASP A 49 8.07 34.17 10.49
C ASP A 49 9.16 34.19 9.41
N GLY A 50 8.96 33.51 8.28
CA GLY A 50 9.90 33.42 7.15
C GLY A 50 11.01 32.38 7.33
N ARG A 51 11.10 31.70 8.48
CA ARG A 51 12.12 30.66 8.68
C ARG A 51 11.79 29.40 7.87
N VAL A 52 12.79 28.86 7.20
CA VAL A 52 12.69 27.59 6.47
C VAL A 52 13.04 26.43 7.41
N VAL A 53 12.14 25.45 7.50
CA VAL A 53 12.36 24.19 8.22
C VAL A 53 12.48 23.07 7.20
N VAL A 54 13.63 22.40 7.18
CA VAL A 54 13.88 21.24 6.34
C VAL A 54 13.43 19.99 7.09
N LEU A 55 12.60 19.17 6.44
CA LEU A 55 12.14 17.87 6.96
C LEU A 55 12.81 16.76 6.17
N GLU A 56 13.77 16.09 6.81
CA GLU A 56 14.47 14.94 6.23
C GLU A 56 13.60 13.69 6.28
N TYR A 57 13.33 13.10 5.11
CA TYR A 57 12.45 11.94 5.02
C TYR A 57 13.02 10.70 5.73
N ASN A 58 14.34 10.56 5.80
CA ASN A 58 15.03 9.43 6.44
C ASN A 58 15.19 9.60 7.97
N SER A 59 14.63 10.66 8.56
CA SER A 59 14.67 10.85 10.00
C SER A 59 13.72 9.90 10.73
N GLY A 60 14.27 9.01 11.58
CA GLY A 60 13.50 8.11 12.43
C GLY A 60 12.65 8.81 13.49
N THR A 61 12.85 10.11 13.74
CA THR A 61 11.97 10.90 14.61
C THR A 61 10.61 11.17 13.96
N LEU A 62 10.57 11.23 12.63
CA LEU A 62 9.41 11.59 11.82
C LEU A 62 8.82 10.38 11.07
N ASN A 63 9.66 9.64 10.34
CA ASN A 63 9.19 8.64 9.39
C ASN A 63 8.64 7.38 10.09
N ARG A 64 7.46 6.92 9.66
CA ARG A 64 6.77 5.73 10.17
C ARG A 64 6.41 4.74 9.06
N LEU A 65 6.95 4.91 7.86
CA LEU A 65 6.71 4.03 6.72
C LEU A 65 7.18 2.59 7.02
N ASP A 66 8.31 2.43 7.70
CA ASP A 66 8.82 1.12 8.14
C ASP A 66 7.89 0.38 9.11
N ARG A 67 6.93 1.07 9.74
CA ARG A 67 5.90 0.40 10.57
C ARG A 67 4.90 -0.39 9.73
N LEU A 68 4.91 -0.23 8.41
CA LEU A 68 3.97 -0.84 7.47
C LEU A 68 4.62 -1.78 6.45
N THR A 69 5.94 -1.76 6.26
CA THR A 69 6.64 -2.57 5.25
C THR A 69 6.49 -4.08 5.46
N ALA A 70 6.17 -4.53 6.68
CA ALA A 70 5.85 -5.94 6.91
C ALA A 70 4.55 -6.39 6.20
N THR A 71 3.61 -5.48 5.92
CA THR A 71 2.33 -5.79 5.23
C THR A 71 2.50 -6.16 3.75
N ASN A 72 3.65 -5.80 3.16
CA ASN A 72 3.97 -6.10 1.77
C ASN A 72 5.31 -6.82 1.62
N TYR A 73 5.85 -7.36 2.72
CA TYR A 73 7.13 -8.10 2.78
C TYR A 73 8.35 -7.29 2.27
N GLY A 74 8.31 -5.96 2.40
CA GLY A 74 9.39 -5.09 1.90
C GLY A 74 9.43 -4.98 0.38
N LEU A 75 8.36 -5.36 -0.33
CA LEU A 75 8.22 -5.09 -1.75
C LEU A 75 8.08 -3.57 -2.01
N PRO A 76 8.34 -3.11 -3.25
CA PRO A 76 8.29 -1.69 -3.56
C PRO A 76 6.95 -1.03 -3.20
N ILE A 77 6.99 0.10 -2.51
CA ILE A 77 5.83 0.98 -2.31
C ILE A 77 5.45 1.67 -3.62
N ASN A 78 4.25 2.24 -3.69
CA ASN A 78 3.67 2.86 -4.88
C ASN A 78 3.58 1.90 -6.08
N THR A 79 3.39 0.61 -5.82
CA THR A 79 3.21 -0.41 -6.85
C THR A 79 1.99 -1.27 -6.60
N ASN A 80 1.38 -1.75 -7.69
CA ASN A 80 0.28 -2.70 -7.63
C ASN A 80 0.84 -4.11 -7.32
N LEU A 81 0.55 -4.59 -6.12
CA LEU A 81 0.96 -5.90 -5.61
C LEU A 81 -0.19 -6.90 -5.53
N CYS A 82 -1.28 -6.64 -6.26
CA CYS A 82 -2.51 -7.42 -6.17
C CYS A 82 -2.34 -8.90 -6.54
N LYS A 83 -1.40 -9.26 -7.42
CA LYS A 83 -1.15 -10.67 -7.77
C LYS A 83 -0.31 -11.33 -6.68
N ASN A 84 -0.85 -12.36 -6.04
CA ASN A 84 -0.13 -13.07 -4.98
C ASN A 84 1.15 -13.69 -5.52
N ARG A 85 2.21 -13.68 -4.70
CA ARG A 85 3.50 -14.29 -5.03
C ARG A 85 3.61 -15.65 -4.38
N PHE A 86 4.15 -16.62 -5.12
CA PHE A 86 4.46 -17.94 -4.59
C PHE A 86 5.96 -18.06 -4.40
N ILE A 87 6.39 -18.22 -3.16
CA ILE A 87 7.80 -18.45 -2.83
C ILE A 87 8.01 -19.91 -2.46
N HIS A 88 9.23 -20.39 -2.69
CA HIS A 88 9.59 -21.77 -2.46
C HIS A 88 10.69 -21.80 -1.40
N HIS A 89 10.48 -22.61 -0.36
CA HIS A 89 11.49 -22.89 0.64
C HIS A 89 11.54 -24.38 0.90
N LYS A 90 12.61 -25.03 0.42
CA LYS A 90 12.77 -26.49 0.43
C LYS A 90 11.62 -27.17 -0.32
N ASP A 91 10.84 -27.98 0.37
CA ASP A 91 9.67 -28.73 -0.10
C ASP A 91 8.35 -27.95 0.04
N LYS A 92 8.39 -26.71 0.56
CA LYS A 92 7.20 -25.90 0.81
C LYS A 92 7.04 -24.80 -0.23
N THR A 93 5.84 -24.72 -0.79
CA THR A 93 5.37 -23.57 -1.57
C THR A 93 4.45 -22.73 -0.70
N ILE A 94 4.77 -21.45 -0.54
CA ILE A 94 4.06 -20.52 0.33
C ILE A 94 3.51 -19.38 -0.52
N MET A 95 2.21 -19.12 -0.40
CA MET A 95 1.55 -17.98 -1.01
C MET A 95 1.72 -16.75 -0.12
N LEU A 96 2.14 -15.63 -0.72
CA LEU A 96 2.28 -14.33 -0.07
C LEU A 96 1.19 -13.38 -0.57
N GLN A 97 0.37 -12.89 0.35
CA GLN A 97 -0.60 -11.82 0.14
C GLN A 97 0.04 -10.50 0.58
N ALA A 98 0.37 -9.64 -0.39
CA ALA A 98 1.09 -8.38 -0.15
C ALA A 98 0.16 -7.18 -0.36
N ALA A 99 0.00 -6.34 0.66
CA ALA A 99 -0.80 -5.13 0.53
C ALA A 99 -0.11 -4.11 -0.41
N SER A 100 -0.89 -3.44 -1.25
CA SER A 100 -0.37 -2.36 -2.10
C SER A 100 -0.36 -1.06 -1.31
N ILE A 101 0.83 -0.64 -0.87
CA ILE A 101 1.03 0.56 -0.05
C ILE A 101 1.38 1.73 -0.97
N TYR A 102 0.57 2.78 -0.93
CA TYR A 102 0.81 4.04 -1.65
C TYR A 102 1.01 5.17 -0.66
N THR A 103 2.01 6.02 -0.90
CA THR A 103 2.28 7.20 -0.08
C THR A 103 2.43 8.45 -0.95
N GLN A 104 1.90 9.55 -0.44
CA GLN A 104 2.13 10.87 -1.01
C GLN A 104 3.43 11.45 -0.42
N GLY A 105 4.53 11.17 -1.12
CA GLY A 105 5.91 11.34 -0.65
C GLY A 105 6.31 12.76 -0.25
N ASN A 106 5.63 13.76 -0.79
CA ASN A 106 5.85 15.18 -0.51
C ASN A 106 5.05 15.67 0.71
N GLY A 107 4.27 14.80 1.37
CA GLY A 107 3.47 15.12 2.54
C GLY A 107 2.18 15.88 2.25
N GLU A 108 1.85 16.11 0.98
CA GLU A 108 0.58 16.71 0.57
C GLU A 108 -0.59 15.72 0.70
N ARG A 109 -1.79 16.24 0.48
CA ARG A 109 -3.00 15.41 0.43
C ARG A 109 -3.10 14.66 -0.89
N TRP A 110 -3.72 13.49 -0.85
CA TRP A 110 -4.02 12.76 -2.08
C TRP A 110 -5.00 13.51 -3.00
N SER A 111 -4.72 13.47 -4.30
CA SER A 111 -5.72 13.84 -5.31
C SER A 111 -6.77 12.72 -5.45
N PRO A 112 -8.07 13.03 -5.35
CA PRO A 112 -9.13 12.02 -5.54
C PRO A 112 -9.04 11.30 -6.89
N VAL A 113 -8.61 12.00 -7.94
CA VAL A 113 -8.45 11.42 -9.29
C VAL A 113 -7.28 10.42 -9.33
N GLN A 114 -6.18 10.73 -8.64
CA GLN A 114 -5.05 9.81 -8.53
C GLN A 114 -5.43 8.55 -7.75
N MET A 115 -6.11 8.71 -6.60
CA MET A 115 -6.62 7.58 -5.82
C MET A 115 -7.56 6.70 -6.65
N PHE A 116 -8.51 7.32 -7.38
CA PHE A 116 -9.43 6.61 -8.25
C PHE A 116 -8.69 5.77 -9.31
N ASN A 117 -7.70 6.37 -9.98
CA ASN A 117 -6.93 5.66 -11.01
C ASN A 117 -6.17 4.46 -10.44
N ILE A 118 -5.55 4.61 -9.27
CA ILE A 118 -4.84 3.52 -8.57
C ILE A 118 -5.82 2.41 -8.17
N MET A 119 -6.95 2.78 -7.58
CA MET A 119 -7.98 1.81 -7.19
C MET A 119 -8.55 1.07 -8.41
N LEU A 120 -8.76 1.76 -9.53
CA LEU A 120 -9.24 1.17 -10.77
C LEU A 120 -8.21 0.21 -11.37
N GLU A 121 -6.93 0.58 -11.35
CA GLU A 121 -5.85 -0.29 -11.80
C GLU A 121 -5.79 -1.57 -10.96
N ILE A 122 -5.85 -1.44 -9.63
CA ILE A 122 -5.84 -2.58 -8.71
C ILE A 122 -7.08 -3.44 -8.88
N ALA A 123 -8.27 -2.86 -9.09
CA ALA A 123 -9.50 -3.61 -9.31
C ALA A 123 -9.50 -4.39 -10.63
N ARG A 124 -8.76 -3.95 -11.66
CA ARG A 124 -8.64 -4.66 -12.93
C ARG A 124 -7.83 -5.95 -12.81
N THR A 125 -6.84 -6.01 -11.92
CA THR A 125 -5.97 -7.19 -11.77
C THR A 125 -6.74 -8.45 -11.32
N PRO A 126 -7.58 -8.42 -10.27
CA PRO A 126 -8.46 -9.52 -9.90
C PRO A 126 -9.39 -9.95 -11.03
N MET A 127 -10.00 -9.00 -11.75
CA MET A 127 -10.91 -9.32 -12.85
C MET A 127 -10.22 -10.15 -13.95
N GLN A 128 -8.96 -9.85 -14.25
CA GLN A 128 -8.16 -10.64 -15.17
C GLN A 128 -7.86 -12.04 -14.62
N MET A 129 -7.63 -12.16 -13.31
CA MET A 129 -7.33 -13.44 -12.66
C MET A 129 -8.57 -14.33 -12.50
N MET A 130 -9.75 -13.73 -12.28
CA MET A 130 -11.04 -14.40 -12.13
C MET A 130 -11.75 -14.62 -13.47
N TYR A 131 -11.08 -14.35 -14.60
CA TYR A 131 -11.70 -14.42 -15.93
C TYR A 131 -12.30 -15.82 -16.22
N SER A 132 -11.65 -16.88 -15.76
CA SER A 132 -12.17 -18.25 -15.87
C SER A 132 -13.56 -18.41 -15.26
N ASP A 133 -13.81 -17.73 -14.15
CA ASP A 133 -15.02 -17.88 -13.35
C ASP A 133 -16.13 -16.97 -13.87
N LEU A 134 -15.75 -15.86 -14.51
CA LEU A 134 -16.66 -14.88 -15.12
C LEU A 134 -17.01 -15.20 -16.58
N PHE A 135 -16.30 -16.12 -17.23
CA PHE A 135 -16.38 -16.38 -18.67
C PHE A 135 -17.82 -16.60 -19.17
N TYR A 136 -18.58 -17.48 -18.52
CA TYR A 136 -19.94 -17.81 -18.94
C TYR A 136 -20.94 -16.65 -18.77
N GLN A 137 -20.67 -15.71 -17.86
CA GLN A 137 -21.51 -14.54 -17.67
C GLN A 137 -21.24 -13.50 -18.76
N LEU A 138 -19.96 -13.35 -19.14
CA LEU A 138 -19.53 -12.46 -20.22
C LEU A 138 -19.98 -12.95 -21.61
N GLN A 139 -20.07 -14.26 -21.83
CA GLN A 139 -20.56 -14.83 -23.10
C GLN A 139 -22.07 -14.70 -23.30
N LYS A 140 -22.86 -14.49 -22.23
CA LYS A 140 -24.32 -14.42 -22.29
C LYS A 140 -24.86 -13.00 -22.48
N GLN A 141 -23.99 -12.00 -22.61
CA GLN A 141 -24.32 -10.65 -23.06
C GLN A 141 -24.26 -10.56 -24.59
#